data_AF-A0A378IT25-F1
#
_entry.id   AF-A0A378IT25-F1
#
_cell.length_a   1.000
_cell.length_b   1.000
_cell.length_c   1.000
_cell.angle_alpha   90.00
_cell.angle_beta   90.00
_cell.angle_gamma   90.00
#
_symmetry.space_group_name_H-M   'P 1'
#
loop_
_entity.id
_entity.type
_entity.pdbx_description
1 polymer ?
#
loop_
_entity_poly.entity_id
_entity_poly.type
_entity_poly.pdbx_seq_one_letter_code
_entity_poly.pdbx_strand_id
1 'polypeptide(L)'
;MSRLQNLVNSLVSVILNYTDPKRLKGHTEESLLQKSHEDLIKDLTQLIKDATASYETRRTLLDYFLYELNTLKPLADKSTPLGEAELKRIETHLLALITNTQDLLKIDKTSSLPVSYNEEDRDATVKISGFIDGGNFYSSTCRSGQVIQRWHEGIEKLSVFPTDSLKDAPLFLDHIIDEHHSAILLPHLAAENRGLKVENTRLSESEALAKREKEALQKKADAFDELQEKFRILEEREKLSAEENKRLQEELALSQKQEEASRLEAENLRSENLRLYDENASLGERNDSLQKDNTRLVQENSSLTAASKVRTNLTGRSFVGMTALGPHFFAPSILSNPALTIQPQTTAKKEGQSPESPQFL
;
A
#
# COMPACT_ATOMS: atom_id res chain seq x y z
N MET A 1 28.97 19.67 -31.86
CA MET A 1 30.13 18.77 -31.67
C MET A 1 30.91 19.29 -30.48
N SER A 2 31.38 18.41 -29.61
CA SER A 2 32.25 18.79 -28.48
C SER A 2 33.62 19.21 -28.98
N ARG A 3 34.41 19.87 -28.13
CA ARG A 3 35.82 20.16 -28.44
C ARG A 3 36.64 18.90 -28.70
N LEU A 4 36.38 17.82 -27.96
CA LEU A 4 37.02 16.52 -28.18
C LEU A 4 36.72 15.97 -29.59
N GLN A 5 35.45 16.03 -30.01
CA GLN A 5 35.06 15.60 -31.36
C GLN A 5 35.75 16.43 -32.43
N ASN A 6 35.86 17.75 -32.23
CA ASN A 6 36.58 18.62 -33.17
C ASN A 6 38.08 18.27 -33.24
N LEU A 7 38.71 18.01 -32.08
CA LEU A 7 40.10 17.59 -32.01
C LEU A 7 40.33 16.27 -32.75
N VAL A 8 39.51 15.25 -32.49
CA VAL A 8 39.63 13.93 -33.15
C VAL A 8 39.32 14.02 -34.65
N ASN A 9 38.28 14.77 -35.03
CA ASN A 9 37.93 14.95 -36.44
C ASN A 9 39.02 15.73 -37.20
N SER A 10 39.75 16.63 -36.54
CA SER A 10 40.86 17.37 -37.17
C SER A 10 41.99 16.47 -37.69
N LEU A 11 42.10 15.22 -37.18
CA LEU A 11 43.08 14.24 -37.68
C LEU A 11 42.78 13.81 -39.12
N VAL A 12 41.49 13.79 -39.52
CA VAL A 12 41.07 13.60 -40.92
C VAL A 12 41.66 14.72 -41.78
N SER A 13 41.55 15.94 -41.29
CA SER A 13 42.07 17.14 -41.92
C SER A 13 43.60 17.08 -42.08
N VAL A 14 44.32 16.54 -41.10
CA VAL A 14 45.77 16.27 -41.22
C VAL A 14 46.04 15.35 -42.40
N ILE A 15 45.40 14.18 -42.48
CA ILE A 15 45.60 13.19 -43.55
C ILE A 15 45.31 13.82 -44.93
N LEU A 16 44.20 14.55 -45.06
CA LEU A 16 43.81 15.21 -46.31
C LEU A 16 44.85 16.23 -46.79
N ASN A 17 45.49 16.96 -45.87
CA ASN A 17 46.52 17.95 -46.21
C ASN A 17 47.82 17.34 -46.78
N TYR A 18 48.00 16.02 -46.65
CA TYR A 18 49.10 15.29 -47.29
C TYR A 18 48.73 14.73 -48.67
N THR A 19 47.44 14.65 -49.00
CA THR A 19 46.99 14.16 -50.30
C THR A 19 47.03 15.27 -51.35
N ASP A 20 47.48 14.95 -52.56
CA ASP A 20 47.42 15.88 -53.69
C ASP A 20 45.94 16.25 -53.96
N PRO A 21 45.60 17.56 -54.06
CA PRO A 21 44.24 17.99 -54.39
C PRO A 21 43.64 17.31 -55.63
N LYS A 22 44.46 16.94 -56.61
CA LYS A 22 44.02 16.22 -57.81
C LYS A 22 43.61 14.78 -57.53
N ARG A 23 44.15 14.17 -56.47
CA ARG A 23 43.85 12.80 -56.04
C ARG A 23 42.70 12.72 -55.04
N LEU A 24 42.27 13.85 -54.48
CA LEU A 24 41.16 13.90 -53.54
C LEU A 24 39.81 13.51 -54.16
N LYS A 25 39.63 13.50 -55.50
CA LYS A 25 38.43 12.98 -56.19
C LYS A 25 37.07 13.38 -55.57
N GLY A 26 36.95 14.56 -54.96
CA GLY A 26 35.73 15.03 -54.29
C GLY A 26 35.59 14.66 -52.81
N HIS A 27 36.59 14.01 -52.20
CA HIS A 27 36.69 13.86 -50.75
C HIS A 27 36.95 15.21 -50.09
N THR A 28 35.94 15.76 -49.44
CA THR A 28 36.07 16.83 -48.45
C THR A 28 36.06 16.25 -47.03
N GLU A 29 36.55 17.02 -46.07
CA GLU A 29 36.52 16.64 -44.66
C GLU A 29 35.09 16.30 -44.21
N GLU A 30 34.12 17.14 -44.55
CA GLU A 30 32.71 16.94 -44.20
C GLU A 30 32.14 15.67 -44.85
N SER A 31 32.50 15.41 -46.12
CA SER A 31 32.04 14.21 -46.84
C SER A 31 32.57 12.91 -46.22
N LEU A 32 33.76 12.95 -45.62
CA LEU A 32 34.39 11.81 -44.96
C LEU A 32 33.83 11.62 -43.55
N LEU A 33 33.65 12.70 -42.80
CA LEU A 33 33.11 12.65 -41.43
C LEU A 33 31.64 12.21 -41.37
N GLN A 34 30.89 12.30 -42.46
CA GLN A 34 29.52 11.78 -42.58
C GLN A 34 29.45 10.26 -42.79
N LYS A 35 30.57 9.60 -43.11
CA LYS A 35 30.60 8.16 -43.37
C LYS A 35 30.57 7.37 -42.07
N SER A 36 30.23 6.08 -42.18
CA SER A 36 30.43 5.13 -41.08
C SER A 36 31.92 5.10 -40.69
N HIS A 37 32.21 4.75 -39.43
CA HIS A 37 33.59 4.66 -38.95
C HIS A 37 34.43 3.70 -39.83
N GLU A 38 33.89 2.53 -40.15
CA GLU A 38 34.57 1.54 -40.99
C GLU A 38 34.88 2.07 -42.40
N ASP A 39 33.91 2.74 -43.03
CA ASP A 39 34.10 3.33 -44.37
C ASP A 39 35.09 4.49 -44.35
N LEU A 40 35.06 5.33 -43.31
CA LEU A 40 36.02 6.41 -43.11
C LEU A 40 37.45 5.86 -43.02
N ILE A 41 37.69 4.86 -42.17
CA ILE A 41 39.02 4.27 -42.00
C ILE A 41 39.50 3.61 -43.30
N LYS A 42 38.61 2.92 -44.02
CA LYS A 42 38.92 2.31 -45.32
C LYS A 42 39.33 3.36 -46.36
N ASP A 43 38.58 4.46 -46.47
CA ASP A 43 38.88 5.53 -47.41
C ASP A 43 40.18 6.26 -47.06
N LEU A 44 40.39 6.57 -45.77
CA LEU A 44 41.64 7.19 -45.32
C LEU A 44 42.84 6.27 -45.56
N THR A 45 42.70 4.97 -45.35
CA THR A 45 43.74 3.98 -45.67
C THR A 45 44.11 4.04 -47.16
N GLN A 46 43.12 4.16 -48.05
CA GLN A 46 43.38 4.27 -49.48
C GLN A 46 44.03 5.62 -49.83
N LEU A 47 43.56 6.72 -49.26
CA LEU A 47 44.14 8.05 -49.46
C LEU A 47 45.60 8.12 -48.99
N ILE A 48 45.93 7.49 -47.87
CA ILE A 48 47.30 7.39 -47.36
C ILE A 48 48.16 6.62 -48.35
N LYS A 49 47.73 5.42 -48.78
CA LYS A 49 48.45 4.61 -49.79
C LYS A 49 48.73 5.43 -51.06
N ASP A 50 47.73 6.16 -51.55
CA ASP A 50 47.85 6.96 -52.76
C ASP A 50 48.75 8.18 -52.56
N ALA A 51 48.71 8.83 -51.40
CA ALA A 51 49.53 10.01 -51.07
C ALA A 51 51.01 9.66 -50.82
N THR A 52 51.29 8.44 -50.35
CA THR A 52 52.63 8.02 -49.95
C THR A 52 53.29 7.04 -50.91
N ALA A 53 52.72 6.80 -52.10
CA ALA A 53 53.25 5.88 -53.11
C ALA A 53 54.72 6.14 -53.49
N SER A 54 55.22 7.38 -53.32
CA SER A 54 56.62 7.75 -53.57
C SER A 54 57.32 8.34 -52.33
N TYR A 55 56.72 8.26 -51.15
CA TYR A 55 57.20 8.90 -49.92
C TYR A 55 57.02 7.98 -48.70
N GLU A 56 57.83 6.94 -48.60
CA GLU A 56 57.72 5.93 -47.53
C GLU A 56 57.81 6.54 -46.12
N THR A 57 58.68 7.53 -45.90
CA THR A 57 58.82 8.19 -44.59
C THR A 57 57.59 8.96 -44.15
N ARG A 58 56.73 9.39 -45.08
CA ARG A 58 55.43 10.03 -44.75
C ARG A 58 54.38 9.01 -44.36
N ARG A 59 54.47 7.79 -44.90
CA ARG A 59 53.52 6.72 -44.64
C ARG A 59 53.47 6.37 -43.16
N THR A 60 54.63 6.22 -42.55
CA THR A 60 54.74 5.91 -41.12
C THR A 60 54.04 6.92 -40.22
N LEU A 61 54.17 8.22 -40.54
CA LEU A 61 53.46 9.29 -39.80
C LEU A 61 51.95 9.21 -40.01
N LEU A 62 51.50 9.00 -41.25
CA LEU A 62 50.07 8.95 -41.57
C LEU A 62 49.40 7.69 -41.02
N ASP A 63 50.09 6.55 -41.01
CA ASP A 63 49.62 5.32 -40.40
C ASP A 63 49.47 5.50 -38.87
N TYR A 64 50.35 6.28 -38.23
CA TYR A 64 50.22 6.67 -36.82
C TYR A 64 48.95 7.52 -36.59
N PHE A 65 48.74 8.57 -37.39
CA PHE A 65 47.51 9.38 -37.32
C PHE A 65 46.23 8.58 -37.57
N LEU A 66 46.27 7.65 -38.53
CA LEU A 66 45.14 6.76 -38.82
C LEU A 66 44.84 5.84 -37.63
N TYR A 67 45.88 5.31 -36.98
CA TYR A 67 45.72 4.50 -35.78
C TYR A 67 45.07 5.29 -34.64
N GLU A 68 45.56 6.49 -34.34
CA GLU A 68 45.00 7.32 -33.28
C GLU A 68 43.55 7.70 -33.59
N LEU A 69 43.25 8.03 -34.84
CA LEU A 69 41.88 8.29 -35.28
C LEU A 69 40.98 7.05 -35.11
N ASN A 70 41.46 5.87 -35.52
CA ASN A 70 40.71 4.62 -35.38
C ASN A 70 40.41 4.28 -33.91
N THR A 71 41.33 4.61 -33.02
CA THR A 71 41.21 4.37 -31.57
C THR A 71 40.28 5.38 -30.90
N LEU A 72 40.43 6.67 -31.21
CA LEU A 72 39.78 7.76 -30.50
C LEU A 72 38.38 8.08 -31.02
N LYS A 73 38.13 7.96 -32.33
CA LYS A 73 36.85 8.37 -32.93
C LYS A 73 35.65 7.60 -32.39
N PRO A 74 35.67 6.26 -32.23
CA PRO A 74 34.54 5.53 -31.67
C PRO A 74 34.21 5.97 -30.23
N LEU A 75 35.21 6.42 -29.48
CA LEU A 75 35.05 6.90 -28.11
C LEU A 75 34.48 8.32 -28.09
N ALA A 76 34.97 9.22 -28.95
CA ALA A 76 34.51 10.60 -29.05
C ALA A 76 33.10 10.74 -29.66
N ASP A 77 32.66 9.80 -30.49
CA ASP A 77 31.33 9.79 -31.10
C ASP A 77 30.27 9.09 -30.22
N LYS A 78 30.69 8.45 -29.12
CA LYS A 78 29.80 7.71 -28.23
C LYS A 78 28.77 8.63 -27.59
N SER A 79 27.49 8.27 -27.66
CA SER A 79 26.40 9.03 -27.04
C SER A 79 26.06 8.59 -25.62
N THR A 80 26.72 7.55 -25.11
CA THR A 80 26.56 7.03 -23.76
C THR A 80 27.71 7.46 -22.88
N PRO A 81 27.53 7.59 -21.55
CA PRO A 81 28.61 7.98 -20.66
C PRO A 81 29.82 7.05 -20.81
N LEU A 82 31.01 7.65 -20.86
CA LEU A 82 32.27 6.94 -20.95
C LEU A 82 32.66 6.40 -19.57
N GLY A 83 33.19 5.18 -19.51
CA GLY A 83 33.77 4.63 -18.29
C GLY A 83 35.15 5.22 -17.99
N GLU A 84 35.63 5.07 -16.74
CA GLU A 84 36.96 5.55 -16.32
C GLU A 84 38.10 5.01 -17.19
N ALA A 85 38.02 3.72 -17.58
CA ALA A 85 39.01 3.11 -18.47
C ALA A 85 39.01 3.72 -19.88
N GLU A 86 37.83 4.12 -20.39
CA GLU A 86 37.71 4.76 -21.71
C GLU A 86 38.24 6.19 -21.67
N LEU A 87 37.95 6.95 -20.60
CA LEU A 87 38.48 8.30 -20.38
C LEU A 87 40.00 8.29 -20.31
N LYS A 88 40.57 7.39 -19.49
CA LYS A 88 42.02 7.22 -19.37
C LYS A 88 42.67 6.82 -20.69
N ARG A 89 41.99 6.01 -21.51
CA ARG A 89 42.47 5.65 -22.85
C ARG A 89 42.52 6.88 -23.75
N ILE A 90 41.46 7.68 -23.80
CA ILE A 90 41.43 8.93 -24.59
C ILE A 90 42.59 9.85 -24.18
N GLU A 91 42.75 10.09 -22.87
CA GLU A 91 43.80 10.93 -22.30
C GLU A 91 45.19 10.44 -22.71
N THR A 92 45.46 9.15 -22.50
CA THR A 92 46.77 8.54 -22.81
C THR A 92 47.13 8.68 -24.28
N HIS A 93 46.19 8.37 -25.17
CA HIS A 93 46.41 8.42 -26.62
C HIS A 93 46.59 9.85 -27.14
N LEU A 94 45.75 10.78 -26.69
CA LEU A 94 45.87 12.19 -27.10
C LEU A 94 47.15 12.84 -26.55
N LEU A 95 47.51 12.55 -25.30
CA LEU A 95 48.73 13.07 -24.69
C LEU A 95 49.96 12.55 -25.43
N ALA A 96 50.00 11.25 -25.75
CA ALA A 96 51.05 10.65 -26.56
C ALA A 96 51.12 11.32 -27.94
N LEU A 97 50.00 11.46 -28.64
CA LEU A 97 49.93 12.08 -29.97
C LEU A 97 50.46 13.52 -29.96
N ILE A 98 50.01 14.35 -29.02
CA ILE A 98 50.44 15.75 -28.90
C ILE A 98 51.93 15.81 -28.57
N THR A 99 52.40 15.03 -27.59
CA THR A 99 53.81 15.04 -27.17
C THR A 99 54.73 14.55 -28.29
N ASN A 100 54.40 13.41 -28.92
CA ASN A 100 55.18 12.84 -30.02
C ASN A 100 55.30 13.82 -31.19
N THR A 101 54.20 14.48 -31.57
CA THR A 101 54.23 15.44 -32.67
C THR A 101 54.97 16.74 -32.32
N GLN A 102 54.91 17.20 -31.06
CA GLN A 102 55.73 18.31 -30.57
C GLN A 102 57.23 17.97 -30.58
N ASP A 103 57.59 16.74 -30.24
CA ASP A 103 59.00 16.31 -30.25
C ASP A 103 59.54 16.12 -31.66
N LEU A 104 58.73 15.57 -32.57
CA LEU A 104 59.11 15.49 -33.99
C LEU A 104 59.38 16.87 -34.62
N LEU A 105 58.71 17.93 -34.15
CA LEU A 105 58.97 19.31 -34.57
C LEU A 105 60.33 19.85 -34.11
N LYS A 106 60.98 19.20 -33.13
CA LYS A 106 62.30 19.56 -32.59
C LYS A 106 63.44 18.69 -33.15
N ILE A 107 63.11 17.62 -33.88
CA ILE A 107 64.06 16.62 -34.34
C ILE A 107 64.39 16.86 -35.83
N ASP A 108 65.66 16.68 -36.19
CA ASP A 108 66.10 16.70 -37.59
C ASP A 108 65.47 15.56 -38.40
N LYS A 109 65.18 15.82 -39.67
CA LYS A 109 64.58 14.85 -40.59
C LYS A 109 65.41 13.59 -40.84
N THR A 110 66.73 13.69 -40.63
CA THR A 110 67.65 12.54 -40.68
C THR A 110 67.60 11.68 -39.42
N SER A 111 67.05 12.22 -38.33
CA SER A 111 66.81 11.54 -37.07
C SER A 111 65.36 11.06 -36.97
N SER A 112 65.09 10.16 -36.03
CA SER A 112 63.76 9.57 -35.85
C SER A 112 63.38 9.44 -34.38
N LEU A 113 62.11 9.67 -34.08
CA LEU A 113 61.49 9.37 -32.79
C LEU A 113 60.89 7.96 -32.83
N PRO A 114 61.24 7.04 -31.90
CA PRO A 114 60.53 5.79 -31.75
C PRO A 114 59.18 6.02 -31.07
N VAL A 115 58.09 5.59 -31.70
CA VAL A 115 56.73 5.68 -31.18
C VAL A 115 56.14 4.27 -31.09
N SER A 116 55.58 3.92 -29.94
CA SER A 116 54.77 2.70 -29.76
C SER A 116 53.31 3.10 -29.73
N TYR A 117 52.54 2.54 -30.65
CA TYR A 117 51.10 2.79 -30.72
C TYR A 117 50.30 1.51 -30.96
N ASN A 118 50.91 0.32 -30.96
CA ASN A 118 50.15 -0.92 -30.99
C ASN A 118 49.96 -1.43 -29.55
N GLU A 119 48.73 -1.43 -29.05
CA GLU A 119 48.43 -1.94 -27.69
C GLU A 119 48.72 -3.44 -27.55
N GLU A 120 48.59 -4.21 -28.64
CA GLU A 120 48.81 -5.66 -28.67
C GLU A 120 50.30 -6.03 -28.75
N ASP A 121 51.13 -5.13 -29.27
CA ASP A 121 52.58 -5.32 -29.44
C ASP A 121 53.31 -4.07 -28.95
N ARG A 122 53.30 -3.87 -27.63
CA ARG A 122 53.89 -2.68 -27.00
C ARG A 122 55.38 -2.52 -27.27
N ASP A 123 56.07 -3.63 -27.58
CA ASP A 123 57.50 -3.66 -27.87
C ASP A 123 57.80 -3.31 -29.34
N ALA A 124 56.81 -3.40 -30.24
CA ALA A 124 56.93 -2.93 -31.61
C ALA A 124 56.89 -1.40 -31.67
N THR A 125 58.08 -0.80 -31.66
CA THR A 125 58.26 0.62 -31.92
C THR A 125 58.41 0.91 -33.40
N VAL A 126 57.78 1.97 -33.84
CA VAL A 126 57.86 2.48 -35.21
C VAL A 126 58.66 3.78 -35.19
N LYS A 127 59.63 3.91 -36.10
CA LYS A 127 60.48 5.10 -36.20
C LYS A 127 59.87 6.15 -37.12
N ILE A 128 59.52 7.31 -36.58
CA ILE A 128 58.98 8.44 -37.34
C ILE A 128 60.08 9.50 -37.51
N SER A 129 60.37 9.91 -38.74
CA SER A 129 61.40 10.92 -39.03
C SER A 129 61.01 12.30 -38.50
N GLY A 130 61.99 13.06 -38.01
CA GLY A 130 61.82 14.44 -37.57
C GLY A 130 61.42 15.40 -38.68
N PHE A 131 61.12 16.64 -38.32
CA PHE A 131 60.59 17.64 -39.24
C PHE A 131 61.54 18.79 -39.59
N ILE A 132 62.69 18.92 -38.92
CA ILE A 132 63.67 19.98 -39.19
C ILE A 132 64.57 19.58 -40.37
N ASP A 133 64.65 20.42 -41.40
CA ASP A 133 65.62 20.28 -42.49
C ASP A 133 66.97 20.90 -42.05
N GLY A 134 67.80 20.14 -41.32
CA GLY A 134 69.08 20.59 -40.72
C GLY A 134 70.25 20.81 -41.70
N GLY A 135 69.99 20.98 -43.00
CA GLY A 135 71.02 21.01 -44.05
C GLY A 135 71.56 22.39 -44.45
N ASN A 136 70.94 23.49 -44.01
CA ASN A 136 71.30 24.86 -44.41
C ASN A 136 71.44 25.79 -43.20
N PHE A 137 72.15 26.92 -43.37
CA PHE A 137 72.35 28.00 -42.39
C PHE A 137 71.05 28.56 -41.75
N TYR A 138 69.88 28.17 -42.27
CA TYR A 138 68.56 28.43 -41.71
C TYR A 138 67.85 27.09 -41.54
N SER A 139 67.58 26.68 -40.29
CA SER A 139 66.70 25.55 -40.02
C SER A 139 65.28 25.93 -40.42
N SER A 140 64.65 25.10 -41.25
CA SER A 140 63.24 25.28 -41.65
C SER A 140 62.49 23.96 -41.48
N THR A 141 61.19 24.05 -41.23
CA THR A 141 60.34 22.85 -41.15
C THR A 141 60.01 22.34 -42.55
N CYS A 142 60.20 21.04 -42.75
CA CYS A 142 59.78 20.37 -43.97
C CYS A 142 58.25 20.44 -44.13
N ARG A 143 57.73 20.03 -45.30
CA ARG A 143 56.28 20.08 -45.56
C ARG A 143 55.45 19.37 -44.50
N SER A 144 55.92 18.23 -43.99
CA SER A 144 55.23 17.51 -42.91
C SER A 144 55.16 18.36 -41.64
N GLY A 145 56.29 18.96 -41.24
CA GLY A 145 56.35 19.87 -40.11
C GLY A 145 55.41 21.07 -40.24
N GLN A 146 55.26 21.65 -41.44
CA GLN A 146 54.32 22.75 -41.68
C GLN A 146 52.86 22.32 -41.49
N VAL A 147 52.48 21.11 -41.92
CA VAL A 147 51.12 20.60 -41.72
C VAL A 147 50.86 20.38 -40.23
N ILE A 148 51.83 19.79 -39.52
CA ILE A 148 51.73 19.56 -38.07
C ILE A 148 51.68 20.89 -37.30
N GLN A 149 52.51 21.88 -37.62
CA GLN A 149 52.45 23.21 -36.99
C GLN A 149 51.07 23.85 -37.14
N ARG A 150 50.48 23.83 -38.35
CA ARG A 150 49.13 24.36 -38.57
C ARG A 150 48.06 23.59 -37.82
N TRP A 151 48.23 22.28 -37.67
CA TRP A 151 47.34 21.46 -36.88
C TRP A 151 47.41 21.83 -35.40
N HIS A 152 48.61 21.97 -34.82
CA HIS A 152 48.81 22.48 -33.45
C HIS A 152 48.20 23.88 -33.26
N GLU A 153 48.39 24.81 -34.22
CA GLU A 153 47.73 26.12 -34.21
C GLU A 153 46.20 26.03 -34.27
N GLY A 154 45.65 25.02 -34.96
CA GLY A 154 44.23 24.73 -35.01
C GLY A 154 43.70 24.20 -33.67
N ILE A 155 44.45 23.32 -33.03
CA ILE A 155 44.13 22.77 -31.71
C ILE A 155 44.17 23.86 -30.63
N GLU A 156 45.16 24.73 -30.66
CA GLU A 156 45.29 25.84 -29.69
C GLU A 156 44.04 26.72 -29.70
N LYS A 157 43.36 26.87 -30.86
CA LYS A 157 42.10 27.63 -30.97
C LYS A 157 40.90 26.95 -30.30
N LEU A 158 41.01 25.66 -29.94
CA LEU A 158 40.02 24.96 -29.13
C LEU A 158 40.17 25.30 -27.63
N SER A 159 41.26 25.95 -27.24
CA SER A 159 41.42 26.48 -25.89
C SER A 159 40.39 27.57 -25.62
N VAL A 160 39.64 27.41 -24.53
CA VAL A 160 38.64 28.39 -24.08
C VAL A 160 39.20 29.26 -22.95
N PHE A 161 40.18 28.75 -22.20
CA PHE A 161 40.78 29.45 -21.07
C PHE A 161 42.27 29.73 -21.34
N PRO A 162 42.80 30.91 -20.98
CA PRO A 162 44.21 31.24 -21.19
C PRO A 162 45.20 30.29 -20.51
N THR A 163 44.76 29.56 -19.48
CA THR A 163 45.51 28.53 -18.75
C THR A 163 45.58 27.20 -19.50
N ASP A 164 44.66 26.96 -20.43
CA ASP A 164 44.51 25.71 -21.17
C ASP A 164 45.26 25.79 -22.49
N SER A 165 46.53 26.14 -22.44
CA SER A 165 47.36 26.18 -23.65
C SER A 165 47.93 24.79 -23.93
N LEU A 166 48.21 24.49 -25.19
CA LEU A 166 48.88 23.24 -25.59
C LEU A 166 50.33 23.15 -25.07
N LYS A 167 50.83 24.19 -24.40
CA LYS A 167 52.08 24.16 -23.62
C LYS A 167 51.96 23.29 -22.37
N ASP A 168 50.76 23.17 -21.82
CA ASP A 168 50.40 22.25 -20.74
C ASP A 168 49.37 21.24 -21.29
N ALA A 169 49.86 20.32 -22.12
CA ALA A 169 49.02 19.35 -22.81
C ALA A 169 48.15 18.50 -21.85
N PRO A 170 48.64 18.03 -20.69
CA PRO A 170 47.80 17.34 -19.70
C PRO A 170 46.58 18.17 -19.28
N LEU A 171 46.80 19.40 -18.81
CA LEU A 171 45.70 20.26 -18.34
C LEU A 171 44.71 20.61 -19.46
N PHE A 172 45.22 20.89 -20.66
CA PHE A 172 44.38 21.14 -21.83
C PHE A 172 43.48 19.94 -22.18
N LEU A 173 44.03 18.71 -22.12
CA LEU A 173 43.29 17.50 -22.41
C LEU A 173 42.26 17.18 -21.32
N ASP A 174 42.62 17.32 -20.05
CA ASP A 174 41.72 17.11 -18.92
C ASP A 174 40.44 17.94 -19.10
N HIS A 175 40.56 19.24 -19.38
CA HIS A 175 39.40 20.10 -19.58
C HIS A 175 38.57 19.74 -20.82
N ILE A 176 39.19 19.32 -21.92
CA ILE A 176 38.45 18.91 -23.13
C ILE A 176 37.72 17.59 -22.91
N ILE A 177 38.34 16.64 -22.21
CA ILE A 177 37.76 15.34 -21.89
C ILE A 177 36.62 15.50 -20.89
N ASP A 178 36.81 16.30 -19.83
CA ASP A 178 35.80 16.58 -18.81
C ASP A 178 34.58 17.29 -19.39
N GLU A 179 34.78 18.27 -20.28
CA GLU A 179 33.68 18.93 -20.97
C GLU A 179 32.86 17.93 -21.79
N HIS A 180 33.54 17.10 -22.59
CA HIS A 180 32.87 16.12 -23.42
C HIS A 180 32.12 15.08 -22.58
N HIS A 181 32.76 14.56 -21.53
CA HIS A 181 32.15 13.59 -20.63
C HIS A 181 30.92 14.20 -19.93
N SER A 182 31.04 15.43 -19.43
CA SER A 182 29.94 16.16 -18.79
C SER A 182 28.77 16.41 -19.75
N ALA A 183 29.06 16.80 -21.00
CA ALA A 183 28.05 17.04 -22.02
C ALA A 183 27.23 15.78 -22.35
N ILE A 184 27.83 14.60 -22.23
CA ILE A 184 27.13 13.32 -22.40
C ILE A 184 26.44 12.89 -21.10
N LEU A 185 27.13 12.96 -19.96
CA LEU A 185 26.66 12.45 -18.68
C LEU A 185 25.42 13.19 -18.16
N LEU A 186 25.40 14.52 -18.25
CA LEU A 186 24.32 15.34 -17.69
C LEU A 186 22.94 15.02 -18.27
N PRO A 187 22.74 14.89 -19.60
CA PRO A 187 21.48 14.43 -20.17
C PRO A 187 21.00 13.07 -19.65
N HIS A 188 21.92 12.10 -19.50
CA HIS A 188 21.61 10.76 -18.98
C HIS A 188 21.16 10.83 -17.52
N LEU A 189 21.91 11.51 -16.66
CA LEU A 189 21.54 11.72 -15.26
C LEU A 189 20.21 12.48 -15.11
N ALA A 190 19.93 13.44 -15.99
CA ALA A 190 18.66 14.17 -15.99
C ALA A 190 17.48 13.30 -16.46
N ALA A 191 17.70 12.35 -17.36
CA ALA A 191 16.68 11.38 -17.77
C ALA A 191 16.40 10.36 -16.66
N GLU A 192 17.45 9.81 -16.05
CA GLU A 192 17.34 8.86 -14.93
C GLU A 192 16.64 9.50 -13.72
N ASN A 193 17.03 10.72 -13.33
CA ASN A 193 16.37 11.45 -12.25
C ASN A 193 14.88 11.72 -12.53
N ARG A 194 14.50 11.94 -13.79
CA ARG A 194 13.08 12.06 -14.18
C ARG A 194 12.36 10.73 -14.00
N GLY A 195 12.96 9.62 -14.42
CA GLY A 195 12.41 8.27 -14.20
C GLY A 195 12.24 7.94 -12.72
N LEU A 196 13.27 8.18 -11.91
CA LEU A 196 13.23 7.97 -10.46
C LEU A 196 12.16 8.82 -9.76
N LYS A 197 11.96 10.07 -10.20
CA LYS A 197 10.89 10.92 -9.66
C LYS A 197 9.50 10.34 -9.92
N VAL A 198 9.25 9.84 -11.14
CA VAL A 198 7.97 9.20 -11.50
C VAL A 198 7.75 7.94 -10.68
N GLU A 199 8.76 7.10 -10.54
CA GLU A 199 8.66 5.87 -9.75
C GLU A 199 8.43 6.17 -8.27
N ASN A 200 9.10 7.18 -7.73
CA ASN A 200 8.91 7.61 -6.34
C ASN A 200 7.47 8.14 -6.11
N THR A 201 6.90 8.91 -7.05
CA THR A 201 5.49 9.32 -6.97
C THR A 201 4.54 8.12 -7.00
N ARG A 202 4.80 7.13 -7.87
CA ARG A 202 3.99 5.91 -7.97
C ARG A 202 4.03 5.08 -6.69
N LEU A 203 5.22 4.92 -6.10
CA LEU A 203 5.40 4.20 -4.83
C LEU A 203 4.69 4.93 -3.68
N SER A 204 4.80 6.26 -3.61
CA SER A 204 4.11 7.06 -2.60
C SER A 204 2.57 6.94 -2.69
N GLU A 205 2.02 6.95 -3.91
CA GLU A 205 0.58 6.72 -4.14
C GLU A 205 0.16 5.30 -3.72
N SER A 206 0.96 4.30 -4.06
CA SER A 206 0.73 2.90 -3.66
C SER A 206 0.76 2.72 -2.14
N GLU A 207 1.70 3.36 -1.44
CA GLU A 207 1.76 3.34 0.03
C GLU A 207 0.54 4.03 0.65
N ALA A 208 0.11 5.16 0.09
CA ALA A 208 -1.08 5.86 0.55
C ALA A 208 -2.35 5.00 0.38
N LEU A 209 -2.45 4.26 -0.73
CA LEU A 209 -3.55 3.32 -0.98
C LEU A 209 -3.51 2.14 0.01
N ALA A 210 -2.34 1.51 0.19
CA ALA A 210 -2.15 0.41 1.13
C ALA A 210 -2.49 0.83 2.58
N LYS A 211 -2.14 2.06 2.97
CA LYS A 211 -2.51 2.62 4.27
C LYS A 211 -4.03 2.76 4.41
N ARG A 212 -4.73 3.29 3.39
CA ARG A 212 -6.19 3.40 3.39
C ARG A 212 -6.87 2.03 3.45
N GLU A 213 -6.36 1.04 2.74
CA GLU A 213 -6.88 -0.33 2.79
C GLU A 213 -6.70 -0.95 4.17
N LYS A 214 -5.53 -0.76 4.80
CA LYS A 214 -5.28 -1.23 6.16
C LYS A 214 -6.23 -0.58 7.17
N GLU A 215 -6.45 0.74 7.08
CA GLU A 215 -7.41 1.45 7.94
C GLU A 215 -8.85 0.97 7.71
N ALA A 216 -9.24 0.69 6.46
CA ALA A 216 -10.55 0.15 6.14
C ALA A 216 -10.74 -1.29 6.66
N LEU A 217 -9.70 -2.12 6.57
CA LEU A 217 -9.71 -3.47 7.13
C LEU A 217 -9.79 -3.44 8.66
N GLN A 218 -9.08 -2.53 9.31
CA GLN A 218 -9.17 -2.37 10.77
C GLN A 218 -10.60 -2.00 11.19
N LYS A 219 -11.23 -1.02 10.53
CA LYS A 219 -12.63 -0.65 10.81
C LYS A 219 -13.60 -1.81 10.61
N LYS A 220 -13.36 -2.66 9.60
CA LYS A 220 -14.17 -3.86 9.37
C LYS A 220 -13.97 -4.91 10.47
N ALA A 221 -12.74 -5.09 10.97
CA ALA A 221 -12.46 -5.96 12.09
C ALA A 221 -13.17 -5.47 13.36
N ASP A 222 -13.05 -4.18 13.68
CA ASP A 222 -13.72 -3.59 14.86
C ASP A 222 -15.26 -3.74 14.77
N ALA A 223 -15.84 -3.53 13.59
CA ALA A 223 -17.27 -3.72 13.37
C ALA A 223 -17.71 -5.19 13.46
N PHE A 224 -16.84 -6.13 13.08
CA PHE A 224 -17.10 -7.55 13.22
C PHE A 224 -17.11 -7.97 14.70
N ASP A 225 -16.18 -7.47 15.50
CA ASP A 225 -16.14 -7.71 16.94
C ASP A 225 -17.40 -7.15 17.64
N GLU A 226 -17.86 -5.94 17.26
CA GLU A 226 -19.11 -5.36 17.78
C GLU A 226 -20.33 -6.22 17.40
N LEU A 227 -20.37 -6.74 16.17
CA LEU A 227 -21.46 -7.60 15.71
C LEU A 227 -21.45 -8.94 16.44
N GLN A 228 -20.27 -9.50 16.71
CA GLN A 228 -20.12 -10.75 17.46
C GLN A 228 -20.63 -10.60 18.90
N GLU A 229 -20.33 -9.47 19.56
CA GLU A 229 -20.84 -9.20 20.91
C GLU A 229 -22.37 -9.03 20.90
N LYS A 230 -22.93 -8.31 19.91
CA LYS A 230 -24.39 -8.21 19.75
C LYS A 230 -25.05 -9.58 19.55
N PHE A 231 -24.42 -10.47 18.78
CA PHE A 231 -24.90 -11.84 18.62
C PHE A 231 -24.90 -12.60 19.95
N ARG A 232 -23.84 -12.47 20.77
CA ARG A 232 -23.79 -13.11 22.10
C ARG A 232 -24.90 -12.61 23.02
N ILE A 233 -25.12 -11.31 23.06
CA ILE A 233 -26.19 -10.69 23.87
C ILE A 233 -27.58 -11.17 23.40
N LEU A 234 -27.80 -11.24 22.08
CA LEU A 234 -29.07 -11.73 21.54
C LEU A 234 -29.29 -13.21 21.88
N GLU A 235 -28.26 -14.04 21.81
CA GLU A 235 -28.33 -15.45 22.18
C GLU A 235 -28.68 -15.63 23.67
N GLU A 236 -28.08 -14.83 24.56
CA GLU A 236 -28.42 -14.81 25.99
C GLU A 236 -29.87 -14.36 26.23
N ARG A 237 -30.32 -13.31 25.51
CA ARG A 237 -31.69 -12.82 25.62
C ARG A 237 -32.71 -13.85 25.13
N GLU A 238 -32.41 -14.57 24.05
CA GLU A 238 -33.26 -15.65 23.54
C GLU A 238 -33.38 -16.79 24.56
N LYS A 239 -32.28 -17.18 25.20
CA LYS A 239 -32.29 -18.18 26.29
C LYS A 239 -33.16 -17.75 27.47
N LEU A 240 -33.00 -16.50 27.94
CA LEU A 240 -33.83 -15.96 29.02
C LEU A 240 -35.32 -15.92 28.64
N SER A 241 -35.63 -15.49 27.42
CA SER A 241 -37.02 -15.47 26.94
C SER A 241 -37.61 -16.88 26.80
N ALA A 242 -36.81 -17.86 26.37
CA ALA A 242 -37.23 -19.26 26.31
C ALA A 242 -37.50 -19.83 27.72
N GLU A 243 -36.67 -19.51 28.72
CA GLU A 243 -36.90 -19.88 30.12
C GLU A 243 -38.15 -19.23 30.70
N GLU A 244 -38.37 -17.95 30.43
CA GLU A 244 -39.57 -17.22 30.85
C GLU A 244 -40.84 -17.81 30.22
N ASN A 245 -40.83 -18.08 28.91
CA ASN A 245 -41.93 -18.73 28.22
C ASN A 245 -42.22 -20.12 28.79
N LYS A 246 -41.17 -20.89 29.15
CA LYS A 246 -41.32 -22.19 29.81
C LYS A 246 -41.98 -22.04 31.18
N ARG A 247 -41.54 -21.07 32.00
CA ARG A 247 -42.17 -20.78 33.31
C ARG A 247 -43.64 -20.40 33.17
N LEU A 248 -43.97 -19.53 32.21
CA LEU A 248 -45.34 -19.13 31.94
C LEU A 248 -46.21 -20.31 31.48
N GLN A 249 -45.67 -21.23 30.68
CA GLN A 249 -46.37 -22.47 30.31
C GLN A 249 -46.63 -23.37 31.52
N GLU A 250 -45.65 -23.53 32.41
CA GLU A 250 -45.79 -24.32 33.64
C GLU A 250 -46.82 -23.69 34.59
N GLU A 251 -46.80 -22.36 34.75
CA GLU A 251 -47.77 -21.62 35.56
C GLU A 251 -49.19 -21.71 34.98
N LEU A 252 -49.35 -21.58 33.65
CA LEU A 252 -50.63 -21.76 32.97
C LEU A 252 -51.18 -23.17 33.19
N ALA A 253 -50.33 -24.20 33.05
CA ALA A 253 -50.73 -25.58 33.28
C ALA A 253 -51.12 -25.85 34.75
N LEU A 254 -50.44 -25.21 35.70
CA LEU A 254 -50.77 -25.30 37.12
C LEU A 254 -52.11 -24.61 37.42
N SER A 255 -52.32 -23.42 36.87
CA SER A 255 -53.57 -22.67 36.99
C SER A 255 -54.76 -23.45 36.41
N GLN A 256 -54.59 -24.07 35.23
CA GLN A 256 -55.61 -24.95 34.62
C GLN A 256 -55.94 -26.14 35.51
N LYS A 257 -54.95 -26.82 36.09
CA LYS A 257 -55.18 -27.92 37.04
C LYS A 257 -55.93 -27.46 38.29
N GLN A 258 -55.61 -26.29 38.81
CA GLN A 258 -56.28 -25.73 39.97
C GLN A 258 -57.74 -25.37 39.64
N GLU A 259 -58.00 -24.78 38.47
CA GLU A 259 -59.35 -24.50 37.98
C GLU A 259 -60.16 -25.80 37.80
N GLU A 260 -59.59 -26.84 37.20
CA GLU A 260 -60.22 -28.16 37.08
C GLU A 260 -60.52 -28.79 38.45
N ALA A 261 -59.59 -28.71 39.40
CA ALA A 261 -59.79 -29.20 40.76
C ALA A 261 -60.93 -28.46 41.47
N SER A 262 -60.96 -27.12 41.38
CA SER A 262 -62.06 -26.31 41.90
C SER A 262 -63.39 -26.60 41.19
N ARG A 263 -63.38 -26.89 39.89
CA ARG A 263 -64.59 -27.29 39.15
C ARG A 263 -65.12 -28.64 39.64
N LEU A 264 -64.25 -29.62 39.83
CA LEU A 264 -64.61 -30.93 40.38
C LEU A 264 -65.12 -30.82 41.83
N GLU A 265 -64.51 -29.96 42.64
CA GLU A 265 -64.96 -29.68 44.01
C GLU A 265 -66.35 -29.02 44.00
N ALA A 266 -66.58 -28.03 43.13
CA ALA A 266 -67.89 -27.40 42.97
C ALA A 266 -68.95 -28.41 42.50
N GLU A 267 -68.59 -29.34 41.60
CA GLU A 267 -69.48 -30.41 41.15
C GLU A 267 -69.80 -31.42 42.26
N ASN A 268 -68.79 -31.82 43.06
CA ASN A 268 -68.97 -32.68 44.24
C ASN A 268 -69.83 -32.00 45.32
N LEU A 269 -69.61 -30.71 45.60
CA LEU A 269 -70.43 -29.95 46.53
C LEU A 269 -71.87 -29.82 46.00
N ARG A 270 -72.06 -29.69 44.69
CA ARG A 270 -73.39 -29.65 44.08
C ARG A 270 -74.12 -30.99 44.20
N SER A 271 -73.44 -32.11 43.98
CA SER A 271 -74.03 -33.45 44.13
C SER A 271 -74.32 -33.78 45.60
N GLU A 272 -73.44 -33.42 46.54
CA GLU A 272 -73.68 -33.59 47.97
C GLU A 272 -74.83 -32.70 48.46
N ASN A 273 -74.90 -31.44 48.00
CA ASN A 273 -76.07 -30.59 48.29
C ASN A 273 -77.37 -31.22 47.78
N LEU A 274 -77.36 -31.81 46.58
CA LEU A 274 -78.53 -32.50 46.03
C LEU A 274 -78.93 -33.71 46.90
N ARG A 275 -77.95 -34.50 47.34
CA ARG A 275 -78.16 -35.64 48.24
C ARG A 275 -78.74 -35.20 49.59
N LEU A 276 -78.22 -34.11 50.16
CA LEU A 276 -78.75 -33.53 51.39
C LEU A 276 -80.16 -32.98 51.22
N TYR A 277 -80.50 -32.43 50.05
CA TYR A 277 -81.87 -32.03 49.72
C TYR A 277 -82.81 -33.23 49.70
N ASP A 278 -82.43 -34.33 49.04
CA ASP A 278 -83.22 -35.57 49.01
C ASP A 278 -83.35 -36.21 50.40
N GLU A 279 -82.28 -36.22 51.19
CA GLU A 279 -82.28 -36.71 52.56
C GLU A 279 -83.18 -35.86 53.47
N ASN A 280 -83.10 -34.52 53.36
CA ASN A 280 -83.99 -33.62 54.08
C ASN A 280 -85.44 -33.78 53.66
N ALA A 281 -85.72 -34.01 52.37
CA ALA A 281 -87.07 -34.32 51.90
C ALA A 281 -87.60 -35.63 52.52
N SER A 282 -86.78 -36.69 52.52
CA SER A 282 -87.13 -37.97 53.15
C SER A 282 -87.33 -37.86 54.66
N LEU A 283 -86.48 -37.08 55.36
CA LEU A 283 -86.65 -36.77 56.77
C LEU A 283 -87.92 -35.95 57.01
N GLY A 284 -88.25 -35.01 56.12
CA GLY A 284 -89.52 -34.27 56.12
C GLY A 284 -90.72 -35.21 56.07
N GLU A 285 -90.73 -36.15 55.11
CA GLU A 285 -91.78 -37.17 54.99
C GLU A 285 -91.87 -38.06 56.24
N ARG A 286 -90.72 -38.45 56.79
CA ARG A 286 -90.65 -39.28 58.00
C ARG A 286 -91.15 -38.54 59.23
N ASN A 287 -90.85 -37.25 59.34
CA ASN A 287 -91.32 -36.39 60.41
C ASN A 287 -92.83 -36.16 60.30
N ASP A 288 -93.35 -35.95 59.08
CA ASP A 288 -94.80 -35.89 58.82
C ASP A 288 -95.50 -37.21 59.19
N SER A 289 -94.88 -38.35 58.90
CA SER A 289 -95.37 -39.68 59.32
C SER A 289 -95.36 -39.83 60.84
N LEU A 290 -94.27 -39.45 61.51
CA LEU A 290 -94.18 -39.47 62.96
C LEU A 290 -95.18 -38.50 63.60
N GLN A 291 -95.44 -37.35 62.99
CA GLN A 291 -96.42 -36.39 63.48
C GLN A 291 -97.85 -36.93 63.30
N LYS A 292 -98.12 -37.67 62.23
CA LYS A 292 -99.37 -38.46 62.07
C LYS A 292 -99.50 -39.56 63.12
N ASP A 293 -98.43 -40.31 63.39
CA ASP A 293 -98.44 -41.34 64.42
C ASP A 293 -98.57 -40.74 65.82
N ASN A 294 -97.93 -39.60 66.09
CA ASN A 294 -98.03 -38.91 67.36
C ASN A 294 -99.41 -38.29 67.56
N THR A 295 -100.04 -37.73 66.50
CA THR A 295 -101.45 -37.29 66.56
C THR A 295 -102.40 -38.47 66.76
N ARG A 296 -102.11 -39.63 66.15
CA ARG A 296 -102.85 -40.87 66.38
C ARG A 296 -102.69 -41.39 67.82
N LEU A 297 -101.48 -41.38 68.36
CA LEU A 297 -101.19 -41.76 69.75
C LEU A 297 -101.78 -40.77 70.76
N VAL A 298 -101.84 -39.48 70.45
CA VAL A 298 -102.53 -38.48 71.28
C VAL A 298 -104.05 -38.74 71.27
N GLN A 299 -104.63 -39.12 70.12
CA GLN A 299 -106.02 -39.58 70.06
C GLN A 299 -106.22 -40.89 70.84
N GLU A 300 -105.32 -41.86 70.72
CA GLU A 300 -105.39 -43.14 71.41
C GLU A 300 -105.22 -42.98 72.94
N ASN A 301 -104.30 -42.12 73.38
CA ASN A 301 -104.18 -41.73 74.78
C ASN A 301 -105.41 -40.97 75.27
N SER A 302 -106.00 -40.06 74.48
CA SER A 302 -107.26 -39.41 74.85
C SER A 302 -108.43 -40.41 74.99
N SER A 303 -108.36 -41.53 74.26
CA SER A 303 -109.31 -42.65 74.35
C SER A 303 -109.07 -43.50 75.61
N LEU A 304 -107.80 -43.74 75.96
CA LEU A 304 -107.40 -44.52 77.13
C LEU A 304 -107.51 -43.74 78.45
N THR A 305 -107.55 -42.40 78.42
CA THR A 305 -107.68 -41.56 79.64
C THR A 305 -109.14 -41.39 80.10
N ALA A 306 -110.13 -41.88 79.34
CA ALA A 306 -111.54 -41.86 79.73
C ALA A 306 -111.96 -43.08 80.58
N ALA A 307 -111.11 -44.12 80.68
CA ALA A 307 -111.34 -45.30 81.52
C ALA A 307 -110.21 -45.41 82.55
N SER A 308 -110.56 -45.56 83.82
CA SER A 308 -109.66 -45.76 84.96
C SER A 308 -109.12 -44.50 85.65
N LYS A 309 -110.02 -43.90 86.45
CA LYS A 309 -109.67 -43.27 87.73
C LYS A 309 -109.09 -44.34 88.67
N VAL A 310 -107.88 -44.13 89.21
CA VAL A 310 -107.43 -44.43 90.59
C VAL A 310 -105.92 -44.11 90.72
N ARG A 311 -105.59 -43.25 91.72
CA ARG A 311 -104.34 -43.12 92.55
C ARG A 311 -102.97 -43.48 91.88
N THR A 312 -101.91 -42.67 91.86
CA THR A 312 -101.16 -42.02 92.96
C THR A 312 -100.02 -41.15 92.40
N ASN A 313 -99.69 -40.08 93.12
CA ASN A 313 -98.36 -39.54 93.48
C ASN A 313 -97.23 -39.20 92.46
N LEU A 314 -96.74 -37.97 92.68
CA LEU A 314 -95.34 -37.46 92.72
C LEU A 314 -94.80 -36.58 91.57
N THR A 315 -94.37 -35.38 92.02
CA THR A 315 -93.25 -34.54 91.55
C THR A 315 -93.31 -33.80 90.21
N GLY A 316 -93.32 -32.47 90.29
CA GLY A 316 -92.93 -31.57 89.20
C GLY A 316 -92.96 -30.11 89.63
N ARG A 317 -91.79 -29.48 89.80
CA ARG A 317 -91.68 -28.03 90.07
C ARG A 317 -90.90 -27.35 88.93
N SER A 318 -91.68 -26.78 88.02
CA SER A 318 -91.53 -25.49 87.34
C SER A 318 -90.13 -25.00 86.92
N PHE A 319 -89.86 -25.09 85.62
CA PHE A 319 -88.97 -24.22 84.87
C PHE A 319 -89.69 -22.88 84.60
N VAL A 320 -89.06 -21.74 84.90
CA VAL A 320 -89.59 -20.39 84.63
C VAL A 320 -88.53 -19.55 83.93
N GLY A 321 -88.95 -18.87 82.86
CA GLY A 321 -88.47 -17.55 82.46
C GLY A 321 -87.28 -17.58 81.48
N MET A 322 -87.49 -17.31 80.19
CA MET A 322 -87.73 -15.99 79.57
C MET A 322 -86.47 -15.12 79.38
N THR A 323 -86.32 -14.71 78.11
CA THR A 323 -85.91 -13.38 77.61
C THR A 323 -84.41 -13.05 77.53
N ALA A 324 -83.88 -12.30 76.56
CA ALA A 324 -84.32 -11.79 75.26
C ALA A 324 -83.11 -11.08 74.59
N LEU A 325 -83.28 -10.66 73.33
CA LEU A 325 -82.61 -9.54 72.61
C LEU A 325 -81.15 -9.71 72.14
N GLY A 326 -80.94 -9.52 70.83
CA GLY A 326 -79.62 -9.35 70.17
C GLY A 326 -79.02 -7.95 70.37
N PRO A 327 -78.36 -7.28 69.39
CA PRO A 327 -77.65 -7.74 68.17
C PRO A 327 -76.23 -7.09 68.04
N HIS A 328 -75.61 -7.19 66.85
CA HIS A 328 -74.57 -6.32 66.24
C HIS A 328 -73.10 -6.81 66.07
N PHE A 329 -72.73 -6.87 64.79
CA PHE A 329 -71.59 -6.27 64.06
C PHE A 329 -70.10 -6.54 64.39
N PHE A 330 -69.40 -6.79 63.26
CA PHE A 330 -68.03 -6.42 62.83
C PHE A 330 -66.76 -7.14 63.35
N ALA A 331 -66.00 -7.59 62.32
CA ALA A 331 -64.54 -7.70 62.17
C ALA A 331 -63.80 -8.86 62.88
N PRO A 332 -62.70 -9.36 62.29
CA PRO A 332 -61.42 -8.64 62.40
C PRO A 332 -60.58 -8.53 61.10
N SER A 333 -59.82 -7.44 61.02
CA SER A 333 -58.51 -7.34 60.34
C SER A 333 -57.42 -7.69 61.40
N ILE A 334 -56.16 -8.03 61.15
CA ILE A 334 -55.03 -7.31 60.52
C ILE A 334 -53.89 -8.36 60.41
N LEU A 335 -53.12 -8.48 59.32
CA LEU A 335 -51.74 -7.97 59.22
C LEU A 335 -51.19 -8.22 57.82
N SER A 336 -50.86 -7.15 57.09
CA SER A 336 -49.62 -7.04 56.31
C SER A 336 -49.46 -5.64 55.72
N ASN A 337 -48.26 -5.09 55.89
CA ASN A 337 -47.67 -3.91 55.27
C ASN A 337 -46.13 -4.14 55.38
N PRO A 338 -45.22 -3.45 54.66
CA PRO A 338 -45.42 -2.35 53.70
C PRO A 338 -44.48 -2.31 52.45
N ALA A 339 -44.69 -1.27 51.62
CA ALA A 339 -43.70 -0.50 50.81
C ALA A 339 -43.18 -1.16 49.50
N LEU A 340 -42.81 -0.50 48.38
CA LEU A 340 -42.52 0.89 47.94
C LEU A 340 -42.92 0.98 46.42
N THR A 341 -43.58 2.03 45.92
CA THR A 341 -43.08 3.32 45.34
C THR A 341 -42.48 3.27 43.92
N ILE A 342 -42.93 4.23 43.08
CA ILE A 342 -42.28 4.92 41.94
C ILE A 342 -42.83 4.60 40.51
N GLN A 343 -43.67 5.51 40.02
CA GLN A 343 -43.78 6.02 38.63
C GLN A 343 -42.53 6.88 38.28
N PRO A 344 -42.13 7.22 37.02
CA PRO A 344 -43.04 7.73 35.98
C PRO A 344 -42.61 7.65 34.47
N GLN A 345 -43.58 8.05 33.63
CA GLN A 345 -43.56 8.97 32.46
C GLN A 345 -42.58 8.90 31.27
N THR A 346 -43.21 9.25 30.15
CA THR A 346 -42.81 9.63 28.79
C THR A 346 -42.01 10.95 28.67
N THR A 347 -41.22 11.09 27.59
CA THR A 347 -40.98 12.27 26.71
C THR A 347 -39.83 11.92 25.73
N ALA A 348 -39.97 11.97 24.41
CA ALA A 348 -40.05 13.10 23.47
C ALA A 348 -38.72 13.83 23.14
N LYS A 349 -38.26 13.61 21.90
CA LYS A 349 -37.59 14.52 20.91
C LYS A 349 -36.69 15.70 21.34
N LYS A 350 -35.48 15.71 20.75
CA LYS A 350 -34.75 16.82 20.05
C LYS A 350 -33.59 16.14 19.30
N GLU A 351 -33.39 16.16 17.98
CA GLU A 351 -33.38 17.20 16.94
C GLU A 351 -32.28 18.27 17.11
N GLY A 352 -31.27 18.20 16.21
CA GLY A 352 -30.42 19.31 15.80
C GLY A 352 -28.97 19.29 16.31
N GLN A 353 -27.99 18.89 15.46
CA GLN A 353 -27.13 19.81 14.69
C GLN A 353 -26.02 19.06 13.93
N SER A 354 -25.60 19.68 12.84
CA SER A 354 -24.91 19.13 11.67
C SER A 354 -23.40 19.50 11.69
N PRO A 355 -22.64 19.53 10.57
CA PRO A 355 -21.39 18.79 10.43
C PRO A 355 -20.14 19.71 10.42
N GLU A 356 -18.98 19.19 10.79
CA GLU A 356 -17.73 19.84 10.39
C GLU A 356 -16.78 18.84 9.71
N SER A 357 -16.48 19.19 8.46
CA SER A 357 -15.45 18.61 7.60
C SER A 357 -14.08 19.23 7.93
N PRO A 358 -12.98 18.58 7.53
CA PRO A 358 -11.62 19.06 7.80
C PRO A 358 -11.17 20.08 6.74
N GLN A 359 -10.45 21.12 7.17
CA GLN A 359 -9.62 21.95 6.29
C GLN A 359 -8.15 21.65 6.52
N PHE A 360 -7.52 21.21 5.44
CA PHE A 360 -6.10 21.29 5.17
C PHE A 360 -5.67 22.75 5.03
N LEU A 361 -4.53 23.09 5.64
CA LEU A 361 -3.47 23.91 5.06
C LEU A 361 -2.13 23.40 5.59
#